data_AF-A0A170UP69-F1
#
_entry.id   AF-A0A170UP69-F1
#
_cell.length_a   1.000
_cell.length_b   1.000
_cell.length_c   1.000
_cell.angle_alpha   90.00
_cell.angle_beta   90.00
_cell.angle_gamma   90.00
#
_symmetry.space_group_name_H-M   'P 1'
#
loop_
_entity.id
_entity.type
_entity.pdbx_description
1 polymer ?
#
loop_
_entity_poly.entity_id
_entity_poly.type
_entity_poly.pdbx_seq_one_letter_code
_entity_poly.pdbx_strand_id
1 'polypeptide(L)'
;NTEVPQIIRQLSNLGEKNRERPLCYLYSIKARALLHSHLSRIPLNPNTLDKDRMYIVKKCPYLIQEMVNCVSQLIMLAYARRIARLPSIETIENCMKLCPMIVQGMWEYKSPLLQLPHVHEEH
;
A
#
# COMPACT_ATOMS: atom_id res chain seq x y z
N ASN A 1 3.55 6.85 19.75
CA ASN A 1 2.73 5.66 19.37
C ASN A 1 1.28 5.69 19.90
N THR A 2 0.86 6.72 20.65
CA THR A 2 -0.52 6.88 21.12
C THR A 2 -1.53 7.23 20.01
N GLU A 3 -1.05 7.86 18.93
CA GLU A 3 -1.87 8.29 17.78
C GLU A 3 -2.28 7.14 16.85
N VAL A 4 -1.49 6.06 16.77
CA VAL A 4 -1.73 4.95 15.81
C VAL A 4 -3.08 4.26 16.04
N PRO A 5 -3.48 3.91 17.28
CA PRO A 5 -4.82 3.35 17.53
C PRO A 5 -5.97 4.28 17.10
N GLN A 6 -5.79 5.60 17.16
CA GLN A 6 -6.85 6.55 16.77
C GLN A 6 -7.08 6.54 15.25
N ILE A 7 -6.00 6.44 14.48
CA ILE A 7 -6.07 6.33 13.02
C ILE A 7 -6.64 4.99 12.60
N ILE A 8 -6.20 3.90 13.24
CA ILE A 8 -6.69 2.55 12.95
C ILE A 8 -8.21 2.47 13.03
N ARG A 9 -8.83 3.14 14.02
CA ARG A 9 -10.30 3.20 14.17
C ARG A 9 -11.03 3.90 13.02
N GLN A 10 -10.34 4.75 12.26
CA GLN A 10 -10.91 5.47 11.11
C GLN A 10 -10.78 4.66 9.81
N LEU A 11 -9.97 3.60 9.79
CA LEU A 11 -9.64 2.84 8.59
C LEU A 11 -10.49 1.58 8.49
N SER A 12 -11.13 1.38 7.34
CA SER A 12 -11.77 0.12 6.99
C SER A 12 -10.77 -0.86 6.37
N ASN A 13 -11.03 -2.17 6.53
CA ASN A 13 -10.29 -3.25 5.88
C ASN A 13 -8.76 -3.24 6.10
N LEU A 14 -8.28 -2.74 7.24
CA LEU A 14 -6.84 -2.71 7.56
C LEU A 14 -6.24 -4.10 7.82
N GLY A 15 -7.05 -5.08 8.23
CA GLY A 15 -6.55 -6.42 8.59
C GLY A 15 -5.70 -6.40 9.88
N GLU A 16 -6.05 -5.56 10.84
CA GLU A 16 -5.36 -5.43 12.15
C GLU A 16 -5.36 -6.74 12.97
N LYS A 17 -6.33 -7.62 12.72
CA LYS A 17 -6.47 -8.93 13.40
C LYS A 17 -5.70 -10.05 12.70
N ASN A 18 -4.96 -9.75 11.63
CA ASN A 18 -4.15 -10.74 10.94
C ASN A 18 -3.09 -11.30 11.90
N ARG A 19 -3.05 -12.64 12.04
CA ARG A 19 -2.12 -13.36 12.92
C ARG A 19 -0.87 -13.88 12.21
N GLU A 20 -0.84 -13.80 10.88
CA GLU A 20 0.28 -14.23 10.05
C GLU A 20 1.50 -13.34 10.30
N ARG A 21 2.67 -13.97 10.42
CA ARG A 21 3.94 -13.23 10.50
C ARG A 21 4.45 -12.94 9.08
N PRO A 22 4.99 -11.75 8.79
CA PRO A 22 5.25 -10.63 9.71
C PRO A 22 4.07 -9.64 9.86
N LEU A 23 2.92 -9.91 9.23
CA LEU A 23 1.77 -9.00 9.13
C LEU A 23 1.11 -8.65 10.46
N CYS A 24 1.29 -9.49 11.49
CA CYS A 24 0.75 -9.31 12.83
C CYS A 24 1.61 -8.42 13.74
N TYR A 25 2.85 -8.08 13.34
CA TYR A 25 3.72 -7.27 14.18
C TYR A 25 3.31 -5.79 14.17
N LEU A 26 3.49 -5.11 15.31
CA LEU A 26 3.08 -3.71 15.50
C LEU A 26 3.67 -2.76 14.46
N TYR A 27 4.91 -2.98 14.02
CA TYR A 27 5.54 -2.17 12.97
C TYR A 27 4.83 -2.36 11.62
N SER A 28 4.38 -3.58 11.29
CA SER A 28 3.68 -3.88 10.04
C SER A 28 2.28 -3.28 10.07
N ILE A 29 1.57 -3.41 11.21
CA ILE A 29 0.26 -2.78 11.41
C ILE A 29 0.38 -1.26 11.30
N LYS A 30 1.39 -0.65 11.93
CA LYS A 30 1.65 0.80 11.83
C LYS A 30 1.93 1.23 10.38
N ALA A 31 2.83 0.54 9.68
CA ALA A 31 3.16 0.88 8.29
C ALA A 31 1.94 0.78 7.38
N ARG A 32 1.14 -0.28 7.55
CA ARG A 32 -0.11 -0.48 6.79
C ARG A 32 -1.14 0.61 7.09
N ALA A 33 -1.31 0.99 8.36
CA ALA A 33 -2.20 2.08 8.75
C ALA A 33 -1.78 3.40 8.08
N LEU A 34 -0.49 3.73 8.10
CA LEU A 34 0.04 4.94 7.46
C LEU A 34 -0.14 4.93 5.94
N LEU A 35 0.02 3.78 5.28
CA LEU A 35 -0.26 3.63 3.85
C LEU A 35 -1.75 3.81 3.53
N HIS A 36 -2.66 3.23 4.33
CA HIS A 36 -4.10 3.46 4.18
C HIS A 36 -4.46 4.94 4.40
N SER A 37 -3.87 5.59 5.43
CA SER A 37 -4.06 7.03 5.64
C SER A 37 -3.55 7.87 4.47
N HIS A 38 -2.45 7.47 3.83
CA HIS A 38 -1.94 8.10 2.61
C HIS A 38 -2.93 7.98 1.45
N LEU A 39 -3.40 6.77 1.16
CA LEU A 39 -4.35 6.49 0.06
C LEU A 39 -5.74 7.11 0.28
N SER A 40 -6.13 7.31 1.55
CA SER A 40 -7.38 7.98 1.91
C SER A 40 -7.21 9.48 2.20
N ARG A 41 -6.01 10.05 1.99
CA ARG A 41 -5.69 11.47 2.24
C ARG A 41 -6.10 11.98 3.64
N ILE A 42 -6.03 11.12 4.65
CA ILE A 42 -6.34 11.47 6.05
C ILE A 42 -5.21 12.36 6.60
N PRO A 43 -5.50 13.55 7.15
CA PRO A 43 -4.48 14.41 7.73
C PRO A 43 -3.88 13.77 8.99
N LEU A 44 -2.54 13.78 9.07
CA LEU A 44 -1.78 13.29 10.21
C LEU A 44 -0.99 14.43 10.85
N ASN A 45 -0.60 14.28 12.12
CA ASN A 45 0.23 15.27 12.80
C ASN A 45 1.59 15.45 12.07
N PRO A 46 1.89 16.66 11.55
CA PRO A 46 3.11 16.93 10.76
C PRO A 46 4.41 16.69 11.55
N ASN A 47 4.36 16.81 12.87
CA ASN A 47 5.52 16.71 13.73
C ASN A 47 5.87 15.26 14.12
N THR A 48 4.92 14.33 13.97
CA THR A 48 5.05 12.93 14.40
C THR A 48 4.76 11.96 13.26
N LEU A 49 3.52 11.46 13.13
CA LEU A 49 3.18 10.36 12.23
C LEU A 49 3.30 10.71 10.74
N ASP A 50 3.17 11.99 10.38
CA ASP A 50 3.34 12.36 8.98
C ASP A 50 4.80 12.18 8.50
N LYS A 51 5.78 12.39 9.38
CA LYS A 51 7.20 12.11 9.06
C LYS A 51 7.41 10.62 8.78
N ASP A 52 6.78 9.75 9.57
CA ASP A 52 6.83 8.31 9.36
C ASP A 52 6.13 7.93 8.04
N ARG A 53 4.95 8.50 7.76
CA ARG A 53 4.21 8.30 6.51
C ARG A 53 5.06 8.68 5.31
N MET A 54 5.65 9.89 5.31
CA MET A 54 6.48 10.38 4.22
C MET A 54 7.73 9.53 4.01
N TYR A 55 8.36 9.07 5.10
CA TYR A 55 9.50 8.16 5.00
C TYR A 55 9.13 6.84 4.32
N ILE A 56 8.02 6.23 4.72
CA ILE A 56 7.52 4.97 4.13
C ILE A 56 7.14 5.16 2.66
N VAL A 57 6.31 6.16 2.36
CA VAL A 57 5.83 6.47 1.00
C VAL A 57 6.99 6.72 0.05
N LYS A 58 8.04 7.43 0.48
CA LYS A 58 9.24 7.68 -0.34
C LYS A 58 9.98 6.39 -0.73
N LYS A 59 9.87 5.32 0.06
CA LYS A 59 10.53 4.02 -0.20
C LYS A 59 9.66 3.07 -1.02
N CYS A 60 8.34 3.22 -0.98
CA CYS A 60 7.40 2.35 -1.66
C CYS A 60 7.65 2.17 -3.16
N PRO A 61 7.97 3.20 -3.98
CA PRO A 61 8.20 2.99 -5.41
C PRO A 61 9.28 1.94 -5.70
N TYR A 62 10.39 1.97 -4.97
CA TYR A 62 11.48 1.01 -5.12
C TYR A 62 11.07 -0.40 -4.65
N LEU A 63 10.40 -0.50 -3.50
CA LEU A 63 9.95 -1.80 -2.97
C LEU A 63 8.89 -2.45 -3.88
N ILE A 64 7.96 -1.65 -4.41
CA ILE A 64 6.92 -2.12 -5.32
C ILE A 64 7.53 -2.55 -6.66
N GLN A 65 8.50 -1.79 -7.20
CA GLN A 65 9.22 -2.19 -8.42
C GLN A 65 9.88 -3.56 -8.24
N GLU A 66 10.55 -3.78 -7.10
CA GLU A 66 11.14 -5.09 -6.78
C GLU A 66 10.08 -6.18 -6.59
N MET A 67 8.92 -5.87 -6.01
CA MET A 67 7.80 -6.81 -5.95
C MET A 67 7.34 -7.24 -7.35
N VAL A 68 7.18 -6.29 -8.28
CA VAL A 68 6.81 -6.58 -9.68
C VAL A 68 7.88 -7.45 -10.35
N ASN A 69 9.16 -7.13 -10.14
CA ASN A 69 10.28 -7.93 -10.66
C ASN A 69 10.25 -9.37 -10.12
N CYS A 70 10.04 -9.55 -8.81
CA CYS A 70 9.92 -10.87 -8.18
C CYS A 70 8.75 -11.68 -8.76
N VAL A 71 7.57 -11.07 -8.91
CA VAL A 71 6.40 -11.77 -9.48
C VAL A 71 6.65 -12.15 -10.95
N SER A 72 7.28 -11.26 -11.73
CA SER A 72 7.66 -11.55 -13.12
C SER A 72 8.64 -12.74 -13.21
N GLN A 73 9.65 -12.79 -12.34
CA GLN A 73 10.58 -13.92 -12.26
C GLN A 73 9.88 -15.23 -11.89
N LEU A 74 8.94 -15.19 -10.93
CA LEU A 74 8.15 -16.37 -10.57
C LEU A 74 7.29 -16.87 -11.74
N ILE A 75 6.71 -15.98 -12.52
CA ILE A 75 5.97 -16.34 -13.75
C ILE A 75 6.91 -17.03 -14.76
N MET A 76 8.11 -16.50 -14.99
CA MET A 76 9.11 -17.12 -15.87
C MET A 76 9.53 -18.51 -15.38
N LEU A 77 9.75 -18.68 -14.07
CA LEU A 77 10.08 -19.98 -13.47
C LEU A 77 8.93 -20.99 -13.61
N ALA A 78 7.67 -20.55 -13.49
CA ALA A 78 6.51 -21.40 -13.67
C ALA A 78 6.40 -21.90 -15.13
N TYR A 79 6.60 -21.03 -16.12
CA TYR A 79 6.64 -21.43 -17.54
C TYR A 79 7.80 -22.38 -17.86
N ALA A 80 8.95 -22.19 -17.21
CA ALA A 80 10.09 -23.10 -17.27
C ALA A 80 9.88 -24.41 -16.47
N ARG A 81 8.69 -24.63 -15.90
CA ARG A 81 8.32 -25.79 -15.06
C ARG A 81 9.22 -25.98 -13.84
N ARG A 82 9.84 -24.91 -13.33
CA ARG A 82 10.70 -24.94 -12.14
C ARG A 82 9.94 -24.73 -10.83
N ILE A 83 8.70 -24.25 -10.89
CA ILE A 83 7.78 -24.18 -9.77
C ILE A 83 6.41 -24.71 -10.18
N ALA A 84 5.66 -25.27 -9.23
CA ALA A 84 4.38 -25.92 -9.50
C ALA A 84 3.22 -24.94 -9.73
N ARG A 85 3.31 -23.73 -9.14
CA ARG A 85 2.22 -22.76 -9.15
C ARG A 85 2.60 -21.52 -9.96
N LEU A 86 1.86 -21.28 -11.04
CA LEU A 86 1.90 -20.03 -11.79
C LEU A 86 1.18 -18.92 -10.98
N PRO A 87 1.82 -17.78 -10.69
CA PRO A 87 1.12 -16.61 -10.17
C PRO A 87 0.01 -16.16 -11.12
N SER A 88 -1.12 -15.67 -10.59
CA SER A 88 -2.20 -15.19 -11.45
C SER A 88 -1.80 -13.89 -12.16
N ILE A 89 -2.37 -13.63 -13.34
CA ILE A 89 -2.24 -12.35 -14.04
C ILE A 89 -2.71 -11.19 -13.13
N GLU A 90 -3.79 -11.41 -12.39
CA GLU A 90 -4.29 -10.45 -11.40
C GLU A 90 -3.24 -10.10 -10.34
N THR A 91 -2.37 -11.04 -9.94
CA THR A 91 -1.31 -10.78 -8.96
C THR A 91 -0.33 -9.74 -9.48
N ILE A 92 0.16 -9.89 -10.72
CA ILE A 92 1.13 -8.95 -11.30
C ILE A 92 0.47 -7.60 -11.61
N GLU A 93 -0.76 -7.59 -12.13
CA GLU A 93 -1.52 -6.36 -12.38
C GLU A 93 -1.74 -5.57 -11.09
N ASN A 94 -2.15 -6.23 -10.01
CA ASN A 94 -2.33 -5.57 -8.71
C ASN A 94 -1.01 -5.00 -8.19
N CYS A 95 0.11 -5.73 -8.32
CA CYS A 95 1.42 -5.17 -7.95
C CYS A 95 1.78 -3.92 -8.77
N MET A 96 1.50 -3.92 -10.08
CA MET A 96 1.79 -2.78 -10.96
C MET A 96 0.93 -1.55 -10.61
N LYS A 97 -0.34 -1.77 -10.22
CA LYS A 97 -1.26 -0.69 -9.82
C LYS A 97 -0.88 0.02 -8.51
N LEU A 98 -0.14 -0.65 -7.62
CA LEU A 98 0.26 -0.08 -6.33
C LEU A 98 1.12 1.18 -6.48
N CYS A 99 2.05 1.22 -7.44
CA CYS A 99 2.96 2.35 -7.56
C CYS A 99 2.22 3.66 -7.94
N PRO A 100 1.35 3.70 -8.98
CA PRO A 100 0.49 4.84 -9.24
C PRO A 100 -0.38 5.25 -8.04
N MET A 101 -0.97 4.29 -7.32
CA MET A 101 -1.78 4.59 -6.12
C MET A 101 -0.96 5.32 -5.04
N ILE A 102 0.26 4.85 -4.78
CA ILE A 102 1.17 5.46 -3.80
C ILE A 102 1.64 6.84 -4.26
N VAL A 103 2.03 6.99 -5.52
CA VAL A 103 2.52 8.27 -6.06
C VAL A 103 1.42 9.33 -6.06
N GLN A 104 0.20 8.96 -6.45
CA GLN A 104 -0.96 9.87 -6.51
C GLN A 104 -1.69 10.04 -5.17
N GLY A 105 -1.38 9.20 -4.18
CA GLY A 105 -2.03 9.21 -2.87
C GLY A 105 -3.55 9.01 -2.97
N MET A 106 -3.97 7.99 -3.71
CA MET A 106 -5.38 7.65 -3.91
C MET A 106 -5.58 6.17 -4.20
N TRP A 107 -6.75 5.63 -3.82
CA TRP A 107 -7.12 4.27 -4.16
C TRP A 107 -7.44 4.09 -5.65
N GLU A 108 -7.27 2.89 -6.19
CA GLU A 108 -7.55 2.57 -7.59
C GLU A 108 -9.00 2.88 -8.00
N TYR A 109 -9.96 2.60 -7.12
CA TYR A 109 -11.39 2.79 -7.40
C TYR A 109 -11.84 4.26 -7.41
N LYS A 110 -10.95 5.19 -7.07
CA LYS A 110 -11.26 6.62 -7.01
C LYS A 110 -11.12 7.27 -8.40
N SER A 111 -11.88 8.34 -8.63
CA SER A 111 -11.84 9.06 -9.91
C SER A 111 -10.42 9.56 -10.22
N PRO A 112 -9.86 9.28 -11.42
CA PRO A 112 -8.54 9.80 -11.83
C PRO A 112 -8.44 11.34 -11.80
N LEU A 113 -9.56 12.06 -11.82
CA LEU A 113 -9.57 13.52 -11.71
C LEU A 113 -9.01 14.02 -10.37
N LEU A 114 -9.01 13.19 -9.33
CA LEU A 114 -8.42 13.52 -8.03
C LEU A 114 -6.89 13.61 -8.05
N GLN A 115 -6.24 13.27 -9.18
CA GLN A 115 -4.82 13.54 -9.41
C GLN A 115 -4.56 15.03 -9.66
N LEU A 116 -5.58 15.78 -10.08
CA LEU A 116 -5.46 17.21 -10.33
C LEU A 116 -5.44 18.00 -9.02
N PRO A 117 -4.59 19.05 -8.92
CA PRO A 117 -4.63 19.95 -7.78
C PRO A 117 -5.99 20.66 -7.70
N HIS A 118 -6.43 20.98 -6.49
CA HIS A 118 -7.69 21.68 -6.20
C HIS A 118 -8.98 20.93 -6.61
N VAL A 119 -8.88 19.64 -6.98
CA VAL A 119 -10.04 18.76 -7.16
C VAL A 119 -10.22 17.91 -5.91
N HIS A 120 -11.40 17.98 -5.31
CA HIS A 120 -11.74 17.27 -4.07
C HIS A 120 -12.95 16.36 -4.29
N GLU A 121 -13.10 15.36 -3.42
CA GLU A 121 -14.35 14.60 -3.38
C GLU A 121 -15.45 15.48 -2.78
N GLU A 122 -16.59 15.57 -3.45
CA GLU A 122 -17.79 16.17 -2.86
C GLU A 122 -18.23 15.33 -1.66
N HIS A 123 -18.53 16.00 -0.54
CA HIS A 123 -18.95 15.38 0.72
C HIS A 123 -20.46 15.29 0.84
#